data_AF-A0A7Y3XDA1-F1
#
_entry.id   AF-A0A7Y3XDA1-F1
#
_cell.length_a   1.000
_cell.length_b   1.000
_cell.length_c   1.000
_cell.angle_alpha   90.00
_cell.angle_beta   90.00
_cell.angle_gamma   90.00
#
_symmetry.space_group_name_H-M   'P 1'
#
loop_
_entity.id
_entity.type
_entity.pdbx_description
1 polymer ?
#
loop_
_entity_poly.entity_id
_entity_poly.type
_entity_poly.pdbx_seq_one_letter_code
_entity_poly.pdbx_strand_id
1 'polypeptide(L)'
;MNSNSTPVLNMVSLSYLPKNQPPRIISFTVEKESFPASQKPPETKTDSKAESKPQAAVSQKPHHQIAQKNIQWEVEDQNNDTLQVTICYKGIEERAWKVIDKNTQKKGSYAWDTLRLPDGKYQVRLTASDDPDNPPETAFSVENTIQPIMVDNSRPDIKSLNTAAGTRGRYVISGTVEDKYSNIVKVQYTIDGQEWISAYPVDGIFDSLEESFQITTKPLTAGDYTLIINAFDSDENIGVEKVMIEVK
;
A
#
# COMPACT_ATOMS: atom_id res chain seq x y z
N MET A 1 -80.13 -34.63 31.38
CA MET A 1 -79.61 -33.25 31.28
C MET A 1 -78.16 -33.33 30.83
N ASN A 2 -77.91 -32.73 29.67
CA ASN A 2 -76.69 -32.13 29.14
C ASN A 2 -75.34 -32.85 29.33
N SER A 3 -74.98 -33.62 28.32
CA SER A 3 -73.60 -33.88 27.91
C SER A 3 -73.17 -32.77 26.95
N ASN A 4 -72.36 -31.81 27.41
CA ASN A 4 -71.61 -30.92 26.52
C ASN A 4 -70.43 -30.28 27.28
N SER A 5 -69.41 -31.08 27.57
CA SER A 5 -68.12 -30.58 28.05
C SER A 5 -67.21 -30.41 26.84
N THR A 6 -67.09 -29.18 26.35
CA THR A 6 -66.12 -28.80 25.32
C THR A 6 -64.72 -28.76 25.96
N PRO A 7 -63.70 -29.42 25.38
CA PRO A 7 -62.35 -29.35 25.93
C PRO A 7 -61.78 -27.93 25.76
N VAL A 8 -61.08 -27.45 26.79
CA VAL A 8 -60.39 -26.15 26.81
C VAL A 8 -58.88 -26.40 26.80
N LEU A 9 -58.20 -25.84 25.80
CA LEU A 9 -56.74 -25.88 25.66
C LEU A 9 -56.13 -24.69 26.40
N ASN A 10 -55.52 -24.93 27.56
CA ASN A 10 -54.98 -23.85 28.40
C ASN A 10 -53.59 -23.38 27.97
N MET A 11 -52.74 -24.27 27.46
CA MET A 11 -51.38 -23.91 27.05
C MET A 11 -50.83 -24.90 26.02
N VAL A 12 -50.20 -24.38 24.99
CA VAL A 12 -49.29 -25.11 24.10
C VAL A 12 -47.91 -24.50 24.31
N SER A 13 -46.96 -25.31 24.73
CA SER A 13 -45.55 -24.93 24.75
C SER A 13 -44.85 -25.69 23.63
N LEU A 14 -44.19 -24.94 22.73
CA LEU A 14 -43.38 -25.49 21.68
C LEU A 14 -41.93 -25.08 21.95
N SER A 15 -41.10 -26.04 22.35
CA SER A 15 -39.66 -25.83 22.44
C SER A 15 -39.05 -26.11 21.07
N TYR A 16 -38.35 -25.13 20.51
CA TYR A 16 -37.65 -25.24 19.24
C TYR A 16 -36.23 -24.68 19.39
N LEU A 17 -35.24 -25.35 18.80
CA LEU A 17 -33.87 -24.87 18.72
C LEU A 17 -33.69 -24.15 17.37
N PRO A 18 -33.48 -22.82 17.37
CA PRO A 18 -33.18 -22.10 16.14
C PRO A 18 -31.97 -22.71 15.42
N LYS A 19 -32.08 -22.91 14.11
CA LYS A 19 -30.97 -23.36 13.28
C LYS A 19 -29.97 -22.21 13.15
N ASN A 20 -28.68 -22.51 13.36
CA ASN A 20 -27.59 -21.56 13.19
C ASN A 20 -27.58 -20.97 11.77
N GLN A 21 -27.10 -19.73 11.63
CA GLN A 21 -27.01 -19.00 10.38
C GLN A 21 -25.54 -18.71 10.03
N PRO A 22 -25.16 -18.73 8.74
CA PRO A 22 -23.76 -18.54 8.38
C PRO A 22 -23.32 -17.07 8.49
N PRO A 23 -22.07 -16.81 8.89
CA PRO A 23 -21.48 -15.48 8.82
C PRO A 23 -21.35 -14.99 7.38
N ARG A 24 -21.16 -13.68 7.21
CA ARG A 24 -20.96 -13.04 5.90
C ARG A 24 -19.79 -12.07 5.92
N ILE A 25 -19.08 -12.01 4.80
CA ILE A 25 -18.00 -11.04 4.57
C ILE A 25 -18.59 -9.90 3.76
N ILE A 26 -18.66 -8.71 4.36
CA ILE A 26 -19.18 -7.49 3.73
C ILE A 26 -18.11 -6.81 2.89
N SER A 27 -16.90 -6.68 3.45
CA SER A 27 -15.74 -6.14 2.73
C SER A 27 -14.46 -6.82 3.17
N PHE A 28 -13.53 -6.95 2.21
CA PHE A 28 -12.18 -7.43 2.46
C PHE A 28 -11.25 -6.87 1.38
N THR A 29 -10.37 -5.95 1.77
CA THR A 29 -9.46 -5.24 0.85
C THR A 29 -8.04 -5.24 1.41
N VAL A 30 -7.08 -5.20 0.48
CA VAL A 30 -5.67 -4.97 0.80
C VAL A 30 -5.18 -3.84 -0.07
N GLU A 31 -4.84 -2.73 0.56
CA GLU A 31 -4.42 -1.50 -0.11
C GLU A 31 -3.01 -1.13 0.33
N LYS A 32 -2.27 -0.49 -0.58
CA LYS A 32 -1.07 0.23 -0.16
C LYS A 32 -1.53 1.40 0.71
N GLU A 33 -0.85 1.66 1.82
CA GLU A 33 -1.22 2.80 2.66
C GLU A 33 -0.91 4.10 1.90
N SER A 34 -1.92 4.66 1.21
CA SER A 34 -1.78 5.91 0.49
C SER A 34 -1.98 7.07 1.46
N PHE A 35 -0.92 7.83 1.72
CA PHE A 35 -1.05 9.12 2.39
C PHE A 35 -1.46 10.19 1.37
N PRO A 36 -2.39 11.10 1.70
CA PRO A 36 -2.82 12.12 0.76
C PRO A 36 -1.62 12.94 0.30
N ALA A 37 -1.39 12.98 -1.01
CA ALA A 37 -0.51 13.94 -1.64
C ALA A 37 -0.98 15.35 -1.23
N SER A 38 -0.12 16.13 -0.58
CA SER A 38 -0.41 17.52 -0.22
C SER A 38 -0.90 18.29 -1.45
N GLN A 39 -2.20 18.57 -1.49
CA GLN A 39 -2.82 19.32 -2.58
C GLN A 39 -2.60 20.83 -2.42
N LYS A 40 -1.98 21.39 -3.47
CA LYS A 40 -2.01 22.74 -4.06
C LYS A 40 -1.55 23.99 -3.27
N PRO A 41 -0.92 24.97 -3.97
CA PRO A 41 -0.47 26.22 -3.38
C PRO A 41 -1.66 27.15 -3.10
N PRO A 42 -1.65 27.92 -1.98
CA PRO A 42 -2.67 28.92 -1.75
C PRO A 42 -2.44 30.14 -2.65
N GLU A 43 -3.52 30.59 -3.30
CA GLU A 43 -3.62 31.87 -3.99
C GLU A 43 -3.29 33.04 -3.05
N THR A 44 -2.54 34.01 -3.58
CA THR A 44 -2.09 35.22 -2.92
C THR A 44 -3.26 36.13 -2.53
N LYS A 45 -3.43 36.35 -1.22
CA LYS A 45 -3.96 37.62 -0.69
C LYS A 45 -3.14 38.08 0.51
N THR A 46 -2.62 39.28 0.36
CA THR A 46 -1.88 40.11 1.30
C THR A 46 -2.73 40.39 2.55
N ASP A 47 -2.21 40.11 3.75
CA ASP A 47 -1.96 41.15 4.75
C ASP A 47 -1.22 40.62 6.00
N SER A 48 -0.49 41.53 6.63
CA SER A 48 0.61 41.27 7.54
C SER A 48 0.18 40.96 8.98
N LYS A 49 0.71 39.87 9.56
CA LYS A 49 1.17 39.84 10.97
C LYS A 49 2.09 38.64 11.20
N ALA A 50 3.32 38.95 11.62
CA ALA A 50 4.35 37.98 11.92
C ALA A 50 4.01 37.17 13.18
N GLU A 51 3.86 35.86 13.01
CA GLU A 51 3.95 34.88 14.08
C GLU A 51 4.64 33.65 13.50
N SER A 52 5.92 33.48 13.84
CA SER A 52 6.80 32.43 13.33
C SER A 52 6.38 31.08 13.90
N LYS A 53 5.56 30.35 13.15
CA LYS A 53 5.24 28.94 13.42
C LYS A 53 6.33 28.06 12.78
N PRO A 54 6.87 27.03 13.46
CA PRO A 54 7.91 26.19 12.86
C PRO A 54 7.36 25.50 11.61
N GLN A 55 8.04 25.75 10.49
CA GLN A 55 7.83 25.09 9.21
C GLN A 55 7.98 23.58 9.44
N ALA A 56 6.93 22.82 9.13
CA ALA A 56 6.96 21.37 9.25
C ALA A 56 8.12 20.84 8.41
N ALA A 57 9.07 20.17 9.08
CA ALA A 57 10.09 19.38 8.41
C ALA A 57 9.39 18.37 7.50
N VAL A 58 9.87 18.23 6.27
CA VAL A 58 9.54 17.09 5.42
C VAL A 58 10.11 15.88 6.15
N SER A 59 9.29 15.25 6.99
CA SER A 59 9.65 14.02 7.68
C SER A 59 9.86 12.95 6.61
N GLN A 60 11.11 12.76 6.20
CA GLN A 60 11.51 11.56 5.48
C GLN A 60 11.20 10.39 6.41
N LYS A 61 10.11 9.68 6.12
CA LYS A 61 9.69 8.54 6.94
C LYS A 61 10.78 7.47 6.89
N PRO A 62 11.02 6.77 8.02
CA PRO A 62 11.91 5.62 8.02
C PRO A 62 11.38 4.57 7.05
N HIS A 63 12.28 3.92 6.30
CA HIS A 63 12.00 2.91 5.27
C HIS A 63 10.98 1.82 5.70
N HIS A 64 10.90 1.53 6.99
CA HIS A 64 9.95 0.58 7.58
C HIS A 64 8.47 0.95 7.42
N GLN A 65 8.13 2.24 7.30
CA GLN A 65 6.74 2.68 7.08
C GLN A 65 6.31 2.63 5.61
N ILE A 66 7.26 2.51 4.67
CA ILE A 66 6.99 2.46 3.23
C ILE A 66 6.60 1.04 2.79
N ALA A 67 7.17 0.03 3.44
CA ALA A 67 6.93 -1.39 3.19
C ALA A 67 5.80 -1.96 4.06
N GLN A 68 4.63 -1.31 4.04
CA GLN A 68 3.43 -1.78 4.72
C GLN A 68 2.24 -1.78 3.76
N LYS A 69 1.43 -2.83 3.82
CA LYS A 69 0.13 -2.89 3.15
C LYS A 69 -0.98 -3.00 4.20
N ASN A 70 -2.04 -2.22 4.06
CA ASN A 70 -3.14 -2.18 5.01
C ASN A 70 -4.23 -3.17 4.58
N ILE A 71 -4.58 -4.07 5.48
CA ILE A 71 -5.65 -5.05 5.28
C ILE A 71 -6.88 -4.55 6.03
N GLN A 72 -8.01 -4.37 5.36
CA GLN A 72 -9.26 -3.94 5.98
C GLN A 72 -10.35 -4.99 5.77
N TRP A 73 -11.19 -5.17 6.79
CA TRP A 73 -12.29 -6.11 6.73
C TRP A 73 -13.53 -5.64 7.47
N GLU A 74 -14.67 -6.14 7.01
CA GLU A 74 -15.95 -6.05 7.69
C GLU A 74 -16.71 -7.37 7.48
N VAL A 75 -17.13 -7.99 8.58
CA VAL A 75 -17.89 -9.24 8.62
C VAL A 75 -19.13 -9.03 9.49
N GLU A 76 -20.19 -9.75 9.15
CA GLU A 76 -21.45 -9.71 9.90
C GLU A 76 -21.92 -11.12 10.23
N ASP A 77 -22.73 -11.20 11.27
CA ASP A 77 -23.43 -12.41 11.69
C ASP A 77 -24.88 -12.04 12.04
N GLN A 78 -25.85 -12.82 11.57
CA GLN A 78 -27.27 -12.47 11.69
C GLN A 78 -27.88 -12.82 13.04
N ASN A 79 -27.39 -13.88 13.69
CA ASN A 79 -27.77 -14.30 15.04
C ASN A 79 -26.93 -13.66 16.14
N ASN A 80 -25.98 -12.79 15.77
CA ASN A 80 -25.06 -12.07 16.65
C ASN A 80 -24.08 -12.96 17.41
N ASP A 81 -23.72 -14.09 16.83
CA ASP A 81 -22.68 -14.97 17.36
C ASP A 81 -21.32 -14.24 17.34
N THR A 82 -20.43 -14.71 18.22
CA THR A 82 -19.03 -14.34 18.27
C THR A 82 -18.33 -14.93 17.06
N LEU A 83 -17.72 -14.07 16.24
CA LEU A 83 -16.98 -14.51 15.07
C LEU A 83 -15.48 -14.61 15.36
N GLN A 84 -14.88 -15.71 14.94
CA GLN A 84 -13.45 -15.83 14.77
C GLN A 84 -13.08 -15.40 13.34
N VAL A 85 -12.36 -14.28 13.23
CA VAL A 85 -11.78 -13.80 11.97
C VAL A 85 -10.33 -14.26 11.91
N THR A 86 -9.96 -14.94 10.83
CA THR A 86 -8.58 -15.38 10.54
C THR A 86 -8.16 -14.84 9.18
N ILE A 87 -7.08 -14.05 9.16
CA ILE A 87 -6.48 -13.54 7.94
C ILE A 87 -5.19 -14.32 7.69
N CYS A 88 -5.04 -14.85 6.49
CA CYS A 88 -3.89 -15.65 6.11
C CYS A 88 -3.36 -15.25 4.73
N TYR A 89 -2.09 -15.57 4.48
CA TYR A 89 -1.43 -15.36 3.20
C TYR A 89 -0.69 -16.61 2.73
N LYS A 90 -0.40 -16.66 1.44
CA LYS A 90 0.55 -17.60 0.86
C LYS A 90 1.17 -17.02 -0.41
N GLY A 91 2.40 -17.42 -0.73
CA GLY A 91 2.95 -17.18 -2.06
C GLY A 91 2.13 -17.90 -3.13
N ILE A 92 2.17 -17.42 -4.38
CA ILE A 92 1.42 -18.05 -5.49
C ILE A 92 1.81 -19.52 -5.70
N GLU A 93 3.10 -19.83 -5.56
CA GLU A 93 3.63 -21.19 -5.69
C GLU A 93 3.49 -22.03 -4.42
N GLU A 94 3.15 -21.39 -3.29
CA GLU A 94 2.97 -22.07 -2.02
C GLU A 94 1.56 -22.69 -1.91
N ARG A 95 1.50 -23.83 -1.22
CA ARG A 95 0.23 -24.53 -0.91
C ARG A 95 -0.28 -24.23 0.49
N ALA A 96 0.62 -24.02 1.44
CA ALA A 96 0.27 -23.80 2.83
C ALA A 96 -0.03 -22.33 3.11
N TRP A 97 -1.12 -22.08 3.81
CA TRP A 97 -1.49 -20.75 4.31
C TRP A 97 -0.79 -20.44 5.62
N LYS A 98 -0.29 -19.22 5.76
CA LYS A 98 0.36 -18.68 6.96
C LYS A 98 -0.54 -17.60 7.56
N VAL A 99 -0.75 -17.65 8.87
CA VAL A 99 -1.62 -16.68 9.56
C VAL A 99 -0.91 -15.32 9.65
N ILE A 100 -1.61 -14.25 9.26
CA ILE A 100 -1.21 -12.86 9.48
C ILE A 100 -1.75 -12.42 10.84
N ASP A 101 -3.05 -12.59 11.02
CA ASP A 101 -3.78 -12.15 12.20
C ASP A 101 -4.98 -13.06 12.48
N LYS A 102 -5.34 -13.17 13.75
CA LYS A 102 -6.48 -13.95 14.23
C LYS A 102 -7.14 -13.22 15.39
N ASN A 103 -8.37 -12.73 15.19
CA ASN A 103 -9.07 -11.86 16.13
C ASN A 103 -10.61 -12.10 16.10
N THR A 104 -11.35 -11.36 16.91
CA THR A 104 -12.82 -11.43 17.00
C THR A 104 -13.54 -10.14 16.58
N GLN A 105 -12.81 -9.21 15.97
CA GLN A 105 -13.34 -7.91 15.55
C GLN A 105 -14.16 -8.06 14.27
N LYS A 106 -15.45 -7.69 14.33
CA LYS A 106 -16.34 -7.69 13.16
C LYS A 106 -15.92 -6.67 12.10
N LYS A 107 -15.27 -5.57 12.49
CA LYS A 107 -14.68 -4.58 11.59
C LYS A 107 -13.31 -4.17 12.10
N GLY A 108 -12.32 -4.11 11.22
CA GLY A 108 -10.95 -3.80 11.63
C GLY A 108 -10.01 -3.51 10.48
N SER A 109 -8.78 -3.18 10.86
CA SER A 109 -7.66 -2.98 9.94
C SER A 109 -6.37 -3.55 10.53
N TYR A 110 -5.48 -4.05 9.69
CA TYR A 110 -4.18 -4.60 10.09
C TYR A 110 -3.08 -4.09 9.16
N ALA A 111 -2.05 -3.48 9.74
CA ALA A 111 -0.87 -3.04 9.00
C ALA A 111 0.09 -4.23 8.81
N TRP A 112 0.14 -4.76 7.60
CA TRP A 112 0.96 -5.91 7.24
C TRP A 112 2.37 -5.47 6.82
N ASP A 113 3.36 -5.80 7.65
CA ASP A 113 4.79 -5.55 7.42
C ASP A 113 5.33 -6.45 6.30
N THR A 114 5.56 -5.87 5.12
CA THR A 114 5.98 -6.61 3.92
C THR A 114 7.48 -6.89 3.88
N LEU A 115 8.29 -6.29 4.77
CA LEU A 115 9.74 -6.57 4.86
C LEU A 115 10.05 -7.98 5.38
N ARG A 116 9.03 -8.67 5.90
CA ARG A 116 9.13 -10.07 6.34
C ARG A 116 8.88 -11.06 5.21
N LEU A 117 8.64 -10.56 4.00
CA LEU A 117 8.30 -11.34 2.82
C LEU A 117 9.34 -11.06 1.75
N PRO A 118 9.80 -12.09 1.02
CA PRO A 118 10.49 -11.88 -0.24
C PRO A 118 9.60 -11.15 -1.26
N ASP A 119 10.23 -10.49 -2.22
CA ASP A 119 9.48 -9.85 -3.30
C ASP A 119 8.80 -10.89 -4.19
N GLY A 120 7.54 -10.63 -4.53
CA GLY A 120 6.75 -11.52 -5.37
C GLY A 120 5.24 -11.38 -5.19
N LYS A 121 4.51 -12.29 -5.81
CA LYS A 121 3.04 -12.31 -5.78
C LYS A 121 2.51 -13.16 -4.64
N TYR A 122 1.58 -12.60 -3.88
CA TYR A 122 0.95 -13.23 -2.73
C TYR A 122 -0.57 -13.24 -2.85
N GLN A 123 -1.20 -14.30 -2.37
CA GLN A 123 -2.64 -14.35 -2.14
C GLN A 123 -2.92 -14.09 -0.66
N VAL A 124 -3.98 -13.35 -0.38
CA VAL A 124 -4.47 -13.10 0.97
C VAL A 124 -5.92 -13.57 1.05
N ARG A 125 -6.25 -14.23 2.15
CA ARG A 125 -7.58 -14.81 2.39
C ARG A 125 -8.05 -14.47 3.80
N LEU A 126 -9.32 -14.11 3.89
CA LEU A 126 -10.04 -13.95 5.14
C LEU A 126 -11.01 -15.12 5.30
N THR A 127 -11.02 -15.70 6.50
CA THR A 127 -12.02 -16.69 6.95
C THR A 127 -12.74 -16.13 8.17
N ALA A 128 -14.06 -16.10 8.13
CA ALA A 128 -14.92 -15.77 9.28
C ALA A 128 -15.69 -17.03 9.70
N SER A 129 -15.67 -17.36 10.98
CA SER A 129 -16.24 -18.58 11.56
C SER A 129 -17.02 -18.27 12.83
N ASP A 130 -18.17 -18.91 13.03
CA ASP A 130 -19.01 -18.80 14.24
C ASP A 130 -18.76 -19.94 15.26
N ASP A 131 -17.67 -20.69 15.08
CA ASP A 131 -17.23 -21.80 15.95
C ASP A 131 -16.99 -21.46 17.44
N PRO A 132 -16.76 -20.19 17.88
CA PRO A 132 -16.67 -19.91 19.31
C PRO A 132 -17.98 -20.16 20.06
N ASP A 133 -19.13 -19.93 19.40
CA ASP A 133 -20.46 -20.03 20.02
C ASP A 133 -21.25 -21.25 19.52
N ASN A 134 -20.79 -21.91 18.45
CA ASN A 134 -21.44 -23.07 17.86
C ASN A 134 -20.57 -24.33 17.93
N PRO A 135 -21.15 -25.50 18.23
CA PRO A 135 -20.41 -26.75 18.18
C PRO A 135 -19.95 -27.06 16.74
N PRO A 136 -18.87 -27.85 16.55
CA PRO A 136 -18.28 -28.11 15.24
C PRO A 136 -19.25 -28.66 14.19
N GLU A 137 -20.30 -29.36 14.61
CA GLU A 137 -21.32 -29.94 13.73
C GLU A 137 -22.30 -28.92 13.16
N THR A 138 -22.43 -27.74 13.77
CA THR A 138 -23.38 -26.68 13.36
C THR A 138 -22.72 -25.34 13.09
N ALA A 139 -21.43 -25.21 13.38
CA ALA A 139 -20.65 -24.03 13.05
C ALA A 139 -20.53 -23.86 11.53
N PHE A 140 -20.64 -22.62 11.07
CA PHE A 140 -20.41 -22.23 9.70
C PHE A 140 -19.16 -21.35 9.58
N SER A 141 -18.52 -21.47 8.43
CA SER A 141 -17.45 -20.56 8.04
C SER A 141 -17.62 -20.09 6.60
N VAL A 142 -17.17 -18.88 6.34
CA VAL A 142 -17.13 -18.26 5.02
C VAL A 142 -15.72 -17.75 4.75
N GLU A 143 -15.27 -17.87 3.50
CA GLU A 143 -13.94 -17.44 3.08
C GLU A 143 -14.03 -16.48 1.90
N ASN A 144 -13.12 -15.49 1.85
CA ASN A 144 -12.91 -14.65 0.68
C ASN A 144 -11.40 -14.52 0.42
N THR A 145 -10.98 -14.86 -0.80
CA THR A 145 -9.60 -14.73 -1.27
C THR A 145 -9.54 -13.61 -2.29
N ILE A 146 -8.71 -12.60 -2.05
CA ILE A 146 -8.54 -11.49 -2.99
C ILE A 146 -7.61 -11.88 -4.15
N GLN A 147 -7.62 -11.05 -5.20
CA GLN A 147 -6.67 -11.19 -6.30
C GLN A 147 -5.22 -11.12 -5.79
N PRO A 148 -4.27 -11.80 -6.46
CA PRO A 148 -2.87 -11.75 -6.06
C PRO A 148 -2.35 -10.32 -6.02
N ILE A 149 -1.69 -9.97 -4.92
CA ILE A 149 -1.03 -8.68 -4.74
C ILE A 149 0.47 -8.84 -4.96
N MET A 150 1.09 -7.82 -5.56
CA MET A 150 2.54 -7.73 -5.66
C MET A 150 3.08 -7.14 -4.36
N VAL A 151 4.11 -7.78 -3.80
CA VAL A 151 4.97 -7.23 -2.77
C VAL A 151 6.32 -6.97 -3.42
N ASP A 152 6.76 -5.72 -3.37
CA ASP A 152 8.06 -5.29 -3.87
C ASP A 152 8.71 -4.33 -2.89
N ASN A 153 9.79 -4.80 -2.27
CA ASN A 153 10.63 -4.03 -1.36
C ASN A 153 11.99 -3.68 -2.00
N SER A 154 12.19 -4.01 -3.28
CA SER A 154 13.41 -3.74 -4.01
C SER A 154 13.45 -2.30 -4.51
N ARG A 155 14.65 -1.73 -4.63
CA ARG A 155 14.81 -0.35 -5.10
C ARG A 155 15.07 -0.38 -6.60
N PRO A 156 14.58 0.63 -7.33
CA PRO A 156 14.97 0.81 -8.73
C PRO A 156 16.48 0.94 -8.89
N ASP A 157 17.03 0.31 -9.92
CA ASP A 157 18.43 0.44 -10.29
C ASP A 157 18.60 1.51 -11.39
N ILE A 158 19.46 2.49 -11.14
CA ILE A 158 19.84 3.50 -12.14
C ILE A 158 21.09 2.99 -12.88
N LYS A 159 21.01 2.86 -14.19
CA LYS A 159 22.05 2.28 -15.06
C LYS A 159 22.32 3.16 -16.28
N SER A 160 23.34 2.77 -17.05
CA SER A 160 23.65 3.35 -18.37
C SER A 160 23.84 4.88 -18.36
N LEU A 161 24.40 5.40 -17.26
CA LEU A 161 24.60 6.84 -17.09
C LEU A 161 25.65 7.35 -18.06
N ASN A 162 25.29 8.38 -18.80
CA ASN A 162 26.17 9.10 -19.72
C ASN A 162 26.07 10.60 -19.47
N THR A 163 27.21 11.27 -19.52
CA THR A 163 27.32 12.72 -19.35
C THR A 163 27.96 13.32 -20.58
N ALA A 164 27.25 14.25 -21.22
CA ALA A 164 27.73 14.97 -22.38
C ALA A 164 27.70 16.48 -22.16
N ALA A 165 28.73 17.18 -22.66
CA ALA A 165 28.71 18.64 -22.72
C ALA A 165 27.66 19.08 -23.75
N GLY A 166 26.75 19.95 -23.33
CA GLY A 166 25.74 20.57 -24.17
C GLY A 166 26.14 21.97 -24.63
N THR A 167 25.18 22.70 -25.20
CA THR A 167 25.41 24.09 -25.64
C THR A 167 25.31 25.08 -24.46
N ARG A 168 26.02 26.20 -24.56
CA ARG A 168 25.95 27.33 -23.60
C ARG A 168 26.31 26.94 -22.15
N GLY A 169 27.33 26.11 -21.97
CA GLY A 169 27.85 25.71 -20.65
C GLY A 169 26.93 24.78 -19.87
N ARG A 170 25.95 24.15 -20.53
CA ARG A 170 25.07 23.15 -19.92
C ARG A 170 25.62 21.76 -20.13
N TYR A 171 25.23 20.83 -19.26
CA TYR A 171 25.51 19.41 -19.41
C TYR A 171 24.20 18.64 -19.57
N VAL A 172 24.26 17.58 -20.34
CA VAL A 172 23.16 16.64 -20.54
C VAL A 172 23.57 15.32 -19.93
N ILE A 173 22.75 14.83 -19.00
CA ILE A 173 22.93 13.55 -18.35
C ILE A 173 21.76 12.68 -18.77
N SER A 174 22.05 11.51 -19.33
CA SER A 174 21.04 10.52 -19.71
C SER A 174 21.30 9.22 -18.99
N GLY A 175 20.25 8.47 -18.69
CA GLY A 175 20.36 7.13 -18.13
C GLY A 175 19.07 6.35 -18.26
N THR A 176 19.13 5.10 -17.83
CA THR A 176 17.98 4.19 -17.73
C THR A 176 17.75 3.84 -16.27
N VAL A 177 16.50 3.73 -15.86
CA VAL A 177 16.11 3.19 -14.56
C VAL A 177 15.37 1.89 -14.82
N GLU A 178 15.66 0.84 -14.08
CA GLU A 178 14.99 -0.46 -14.18
C GLU A 178 14.56 -0.92 -12.79
N ASP A 179 13.33 -1.42 -12.69
CA ASP A 179 12.84 -2.16 -11.54
C ASP A 179 12.18 -3.47 -11.99
N LYS A 180 12.16 -4.46 -11.11
CA LYS A 180 11.70 -5.81 -11.46
C LYS A 180 10.18 -5.96 -11.40
N TYR A 181 9.50 -5.26 -10.50
CA TYR A 181 8.09 -5.51 -10.19
C TYR A 181 7.23 -4.26 -10.10
N SER A 182 7.83 -3.10 -9.86
CA SER A 182 7.13 -1.82 -9.72
C SER A 182 7.49 -0.86 -10.83
N ASN A 183 6.50 -0.17 -11.38
CA ASN A 183 6.77 0.80 -12.43
C ASN A 183 7.50 1.99 -11.83
N ILE A 184 8.46 2.54 -12.58
CA ILE A 184 9.10 3.80 -12.23
C ILE A 184 8.06 4.91 -12.41
N VAL A 185 7.92 5.77 -11.41
CA VAL A 185 6.92 6.85 -11.42
C VAL A 185 7.54 8.24 -11.34
N LYS A 186 8.81 8.33 -10.94
CA LYS A 186 9.51 9.61 -10.80
C LYS A 186 11.03 9.45 -10.81
N VAL A 187 11.70 10.35 -11.52
CA VAL A 187 13.14 10.58 -11.39
C VAL A 187 13.38 12.04 -11.03
N GLN A 188 14.28 12.29 -10.09
CA GLN A 188 14.69 13.64 -9.69
C GLN A 188 16.20 13.67 -9.45
N TYR A 189 16.77 14.86 -9.47
CA TYR A 189 18.20 15.07 -9.26
C TYR A 189 18.47 16.31 -8.42
N THR A 190 19.65 16.35 -7.82
CA THR A 190 20.20 17.54 -7.17
C THR A 190 21.67 17.71 -7.57
N ILE A 191 22.13 18.95 -7.65
CA ILE A 191 23.53 19.31 -7.88
C ILE A 191 24.09 19.83 -6.56
N ASP A 192 25.17 19.24 -6.06
CA ASP A 192 25.85 19.59 -4.81
C ASP A 192 24.93 19.67 -3.59
N GLY A 193 23.90 18.81 -3.55
CA GLY A 193 22.96 18.72 -2.43
C GLY A 193 22.00 19.91 -2.31
N GLN A 194 21.85 20.71 -3.37
CA GLN A 194 20.85 21.78 -3.45
C GLN A 194 19.41 21.21 -3.59
N GLU A 195 18.46 22.07 -3.97
CA GLU A 195 17.06 21.68 -4.17
C GLU A 195 16.89 20.55 -5.20
N TRP A 196 15.95 19.64 -4.93
CA TRP A 196 15.57 18.55 -5.84
C TRP A 196 14.82 19.09 -7.06
N ILE A 197 15.27 18.70 -8.25
CA ILE A 197 14.68 19.05 -9.53
C ILE A 197 14.19 17.77 -10.21
N SER A 198 12.99 17.79 -10.79
CA SER A 198 12.48 16.62 -11.53
C SER A 198 13.24 16.44 -12.85
N ALA A 199 13.59 15.20 -13.18
CA ALA A 199 14.05 14.81 -14.50
C ALA A 199 12.84 14.53 -15.40
N TYR A 200 13.01 14.62 -16.71
CA TYR A 200 11.95 14.28 -17.65
C TYR A 200 12.17 12.88 -18.22
N PRO A 201 11.10 12.07 -18.33
CA PRO A 201 11.13 10.83 -19.11
C PRO A 201 11.39 11.15 -20.59
N VAL A 202 12.01 10.22 -21.29
CA VAL A 202 12.32 10.38 -22.72
C VAL A 202 11.07 10.20 -23.58
N ASP A 203 10.16 9.31 -23.20
CA ASP A 203 8.92 9.00 -23.92
C ASP A 203 7.70 9.83 -23.46
N GLY A 204 7.85 10.58 -22.36
CA GLY A 204 6.92 11.61 -21.91
C GLY A 204 6.21 11.33 -20.59
N ILE A 205 6.25 10.10 -20.08
CA ILE A 205 5.68 9.74 -18.78
C ILE A 205 6.50 8.63 -18.13
N PHE A 206 6.62 8.64 -16.79
CA PHE A 206 7.17 7.50 -16.06
C PHE A 206 6.01 6.57 -15.69
N ASP A 207 5.88 5.45 -16.39
CA ASP A 207 4.81 4.47 -16.15
C ASP A 207 5.21 3.01 -16.41
N SER A 208 6.48 2.72 -16.67
CA SER A 208 7.00 1.40 -17.03
C SER A 208 8.05 0.86 -16.05
N LEU A 209 8.33 -0.45 -16.11
CA LEU A 209 9.39 -1.11 -15.31
C LEU A 209 10.80 -0.65 -15.70
N GLU A 210 10.98 -0.27 -16.96
CA GLU A 210 12.21 0.32 -17.47
C GLU A 210 11.88 1.69 -18.06
N GLU A 211 12.60 2.71 -17.61
CA GLU A 211 12.37 4.10 -18.00
C GLU A 211 13.67 4.80 -18.38
N SER A 212 13.65 5.52 -19.49
CA SER A 212 14.78 6.37 -19.89
C SER A 212 14.53 7.80 -19.44
N PHE A 213 15.55 8.45 -18.89
CA PHE A 213 15.46 9.85 -18.49
C PHE A 213 16.58 10.69 -19.07
N GLN A 214 16.29 11.98 -19.22
CA GLN A 214 17.28 12.99 -19.58
C GLN A 214 17.19 14.19 -18.65
N ILE A 215 18.35 14.61 -18.16
CA ILE A 215 18.56 15.79 -17.33
C ILE A 215 19.38 16.78 -18.14
N THR A 216 18.94 18.03 -18.19
CA THR A 216 19.75 19.14 -18.71
C THR A 216 20.01 20.12 -17.59
N THR A 217 21.27 20.34 -17.25
CA THR A 217 21.64 21.25 -16.17
C THR A 217 21.37 22.70 -16.56
N LYS A 218 21.28 23.57 -15.54
CA LYS A 218 21.53 25.01 -15.74
C LYS A 218 22.99 25.19 -16.21
N PRO A 219 23.35 26.32 -16.85
CA PRO A 219 24.73 26.61 -17.18
C PRO A 219 25.62 26.52 -15.93
N LEU A 220 26.70 25.75 -16.03
CA LEU A 220 27.66 25.54 -14.95
C LEU A 220 28.93 26.36 -15.25
N THR A 221 29.55 26.91 -14.22
CA THR A 221 30.86 27.55 -14.31
C THR A 221 31.97 26.52 -14.21
N ALA A 222 33.22 26.88 -14.50
CA ALA A 222 34.35 25.98 -14.32
C ALA A 222 34.44 25.50 -12.85
N GLY A 223 34.65 24.19 -12.67
CA GLY A 223 34.66 23.52 -11.36
C GLY A 223 34.09 22.11 -11.39
N ASP A 224 34.15 21.45 -10.23
CA ASP A 224 33.65 20.09 -10.02
C ASP A 224 32.25 20.14 -9.40
N TYR A 225 31.32 19.37 -9.97
CA TYR A 225 29.95 19.24 -9.48
C TYR A 225 29.60 17.78 -9.22
N THR A 226 28.87 17.53 -8.14
CA THR A 226 28.29 16.21 -7.82
C THR A 226 26.79 16.25 -8.10
N LEU A 227 26.36 15.46 -9.07
CA LEU A 227 24.95 15.22 -9.35
C LEU A 227 24.51 13.96 -8.61
N ILE A 228 23.44 14.05 -7.81
CA ILE A 228 22.79 12.91 -7.17
C ILE A 228 21.44 12.72 -7.84
N ILE A 229 21.15 11.49 -8.27
CA ILE A 229 19.91 11.14 -8.97
C ILE A 229 19.15 10.16 -8.08
N ASN A 230 17.86 10.43 -7.86
CA ASN A 230 16.94 9.51 -7.20
C ASN A 230 15.89 9.04 -8.20
N ALA A 231 15.61 7.74 -8.19
CA ALA A 231 14.49 7.14 -8.89
C ALA A 231 13.50 6.55 -7.89
N PHE A 232 12.20 6.68 -8.16
CA PHE A 232 11.11 6.20 -7.33
C PHE A 232 10.24 5.27 -8.15
N ASP A 233 9.88 4.14 -7.57
CA ASP A 233 8.86 3.25 -8.12
C ASP A 233 7.46 3.53 -7.54
N SER A 234 6.47 2.80 -8.04
CA SER A 234 5.09 2.84 -7.56
C SER A 234 4.90 2.30 -6.13
N ASP A 235 5.81 1.45 -5.65
CA ASP A 235 5.82 0.96 -4.27
C ASP A 235 6.62 1.87 -3.31
N GLU A 236 7.05 3.05 -3.77
CA GLU A 236 7.80 4.09 -3.04
C GLU A 236 9.23 3.69 -2.62
N ASN A 237 9.81 2.66 -3.23
CA ASN A 237 11.22 2.38 -3.06
C ASN A 237 12.07 3.39 -3.83
N ILE A 238 13.24 3.71 -3.29
CA ILE A 238 14.10 4.79 -3.81
C ILE A 238 15.47 4.24 -4.17
N GLY A 239 15.77 4.25 -5.47
CA GLY A 239 17.12 4.06 -6.02
C GLY A 239 17.90 5.38 -6.00
N VAL A 240 19.20 5.32 -5.73
CA VAL A 240 20.07 6.52 -5.67
C VAL A 240 21.38 6.24 -6.40
N GLU A 241 21.81 7.18 -7.25
CA GLU A 241 23.07 7.08 -7.98
C GLU A 241 23.79 8.43 -8.06
N LYS A 242 25.12 8.41 -8.20
CA LYS A 242 25.98 9.59 -8.20
C LYS A 242 26.73 9.75 -9.53
N VAL A 243 26.70 10.96 -10.09
CA VAL A 243 27.49 11.34 -11.26
C VAL A 243 28.38 12.54 -10.92
N MET A 244 29.65 12.51 -11.34
CA MET A 244 30.56 13.66 -11.22
C MET A 244 30.66 14.37 -12.56
N ILE A 245 30.63 15.70 -12.54
CA ILE A 245 30.74 16.55 -13.72
C ILE A 245 31.93 17.50 -13.49
N GLU A 246 32.97 17.36 -14.31
CA GLU A 246 34.11 18.28 -14.33
C GLU A 246 33.87 19.30 -15.45
N VAL A 247 33.76 20.57 -15.08
CA VAL A 247 33.59 21.69 -16.03
C VAL A 247 34.93 22.41 -16.19
N LYS A 248 35.45 22.40 -17.41
CA LYS A 248 36.69 23.07 -17.79
C LYS A 248 36.48 24.53 -18.18
#